data_AF-A0A538QWS9-F1
#
_entry.id   AF-A0A538QWS9-F1
#
_cell.length_a   1.000
_cell.length_b   1.000
_cell.length_c   1.000
_cell.angle_alpha   90.00
_cell.angle_beta   90.00
_cell.angle_gamma   90.00
#
_symmetry.space_group_name_H-M   'P 1'
#
loop_
_entity.id
_entity.type
_entity.pdbx_description
1 polymer ?
#
loop_
_entity_poly.entity_id
_entity_poly.type
_entity_poly.pdbx_seq_one_letter_code
_entity_poly.pdbx_strand_id
1 'polypeptide(L)'
;MEETMGRLGEGYGSEYHLRRYLAVAPATLSAAIADEIGDGDRACEWLPFGAGKRGDRELRGMEFLDPTARGAWADFWSRTGTPPNWDAVGRRAGIREWVLVEAKAREGELVSPPCGAKEDGGRARIEQALRAARRHFGVADDRDWMGSYYQIANRLASLYFLTEIAKQPARLVFLYFVGDTFPDGSRCPASRADWEPLVAKANGVLGLPTDLDRVHHVFLPVL
;
A
#
# COMPACT_ATOMS: atom_id res chain seq x y z
N MET A 1 -28.45 -18.05 15.79
CA MET A 1 -28.12 -16.73 15.21
C MET A 1 -26.82 -16.31 15.85
N GLU A 2 -25.72 -16.51 15.12
CA GLU A 2 -24.37 -16.37 15.65
C GLU A 2 -23.82 -15.00 15.22
N GLU A 3 -23.47 -14.20 16.23
CA GLU A 3 -22.99 -12.84 16.11
C GLU A 3 -21.64 -12.79 15.38
N THR A 4 -21.57 -12.02 14.29
CA THR A 4 -20.29 -11.62 13.66
C THR A 4 -20.07 -10.13 13.86
N MET A 5 -19.71 -9.76 15.08
CA MET A 5 -18.88 -8.57 15.35
C MET A 5 -17.52 -8.78 14.65
N GLY A 6 -16.99 -7.73 14.00
CA GLY A 6 -15.66 -7.77 13.40
C GLY A 6 -14.62 -8.16 14.44
N ARG A 7 -14.09 -9.38 14.36
CA ARG A 7 -12.99 -9.82 15.22
C ARG A 7 -11.75 -9.02 14.84
N LEU A 8 -11.11 -8.38 15.84
CA LEU A 8 -9.67 -8.16 15.80
C LEU A 8 -9.04 -9.48 15.30
N GLY A 9 -8.21 -9.40 14.25
CA GLY A 9 -7.64 -10.55 13.55
C GLY A 9 -7.07 -11.58 14.51
N GLU A 10 -7.03 -12.84 14.07
CA GLU A 10 -6.76 -14.05 14.87
C GLU A 10 -5.34 -14.14 15.49
N GLY A 11 -4.66 -13.01 15.70
CA GLY A 11 -3.32 -12.90 16.28
C GLY A 11 -2.19 -12.85 15.25
N TYR A 12 -2.53 -12.85 13.95
CA TYR A 12 -1.58 -12.96 12.85
C TYR A 12 -2.04 -12.14 11.62
N GLY A 13 -1.14 -11.95 10.66
CA GLY A 13 -1.38 -11.23 9.41
C GLY A 13 -1.03 -9.74 9.48
N SER A 14 -0.78 -9.13 8.31
CA SER A 14 -0.28 -7.76 8.23
C SER A 14 -1.25 -6.74 8.81
N GLU A 15 -2.56 -6.91 8.56
CA GLU A 15 -3.59 -6.04 9.12
C GLU A 15 -3.58 -6.05 10.66
N TYR A 16 -3.46 -7.24 11.27
CA TYR A 16 -3.39 -7.39 12.72
C TYR A 16 -2.18 -6.65 13.30
N HIS A 17 -0.99 -6.93 12.76
CA HIS A 17 0.27 -6.36 13.25
C HIS A 17 0.33 -4.86 13.04
N LEU A 18 -0.12 -4.35 11.88
CA LEU A 18 -0.18 -2.91 11.65
C LEU A 18 -1.14 -2.21 12.61
N ARG A 19 -2.33 -2.77 12.85
CA ARG A 19 -3.27 -2.22 13.82
C ARG A 19 -2.71 -2.23 15.23
N ARG A 20 -1.97 -3.28 15.63
CA ARG A 20 -1.24 -3.29 16.92
C ARG A 20 -0.21 -2.17 16.97
N TYR A 21 0.62 -2.01 15.95
CA TYR A 21 1.59 -0.93 15.90
C TYR A 21 0.92 0.44 16.05
N LEU A 22 -0.15 0.71 15.29
CA LEU A 22 -0.90 1.96 15.39
C LEU A 22 -1.50 2.19 16.78
N ALA A 23 -1.94 1.13 17.46
CA ALA A 23 -2.60 1.22 18.76
C ALA A 23 -1.63 1.33 19.95
N VAL A 24 -0.55 0.56 19.97
CA VAL A 24 0.32 0.42 21.15
C VAL A 24 1.75 0.90 20.94
N ALA A 25 2.21 1.03 19.69
CA ALA A 25 3.58 1.44 19.36
C ALA A 25 3.67 2.37 18.12
N PRO A 26 2.83 3.43 18.00
CA PRO A 26 2.80 4.26 16.79
C PRO A 26 4.09 5.07 16.59
N ALA A 27 4.79 5.38 17.69
CA ALA A 27 6.10 6.02 17.65
C ALA A 27 7.16 5.10 17.02
N THR A 28 7.14 3.80 17.34
CA THR A 28 8.05 2.81 16.74
C THR A 28 7.81 2.67 15.24
N LEU A 29 6.55 2.58 14.81
CA LEU A 29 6.21 2.56 13.39
C LEU A 29 6.68 3.84 12.67
N SER A 30 6.44 5.00 13.28
CA SER A 30 6.82 6.28 12.69
C SER A 30 8.34 6.44 12.58
N ALA A 31 9.08 6.02 13.61
CA ALA A 31 10.54 6.06 13.62
C ALA A 31 11.14 5.17 12.53
N ALA A 32 10.66 3.93 12.40
CA ALA A 32 11.14 3.02 11.34
C ALA A 32 10.89 3.58 9.92
N ILE A 33 9.76 4.24 9.72
CA ILE A 33 9.45 4.91 8.44
C ILE A 33 10.35 6.15 8.24
N ALA A 34 10.57 6.95 9.28
CA ALA A 34 11.39 8.15 9.19
C ALA A 34 12.87 7.83 8.95
N ASP A 35 13.39 6.77 9.56
CA ASP A 35 14.74 6.24 9.34
C ASP A 35 14.93 5.81 7.89
N GLU A 36 14.01 5.01 7.33
CA GLU A 36 14.08 4.57 5.93
C GLU A 36 13.96 5.74 4.94
N ILE A 37 13.13 6.74 5.25
CA ILE A 37 13.01 7.96 4.43
C ILE A 37 14.24 8.87 4.55
N GLY A 38 15.04 8.76 5.62
CA GLY A 38 16.17 9.65 5.92
C GLY A 38 15.75 11.00 6.50
N ASP A 39 14.65 11.05 7.26
CA ASP A 39 14.03 12.29 7.78
C ASP A 39 14.17 12.46 9.31
N GLY A 40 15.11 11.74 9.92
CA GLY A 40 15.36 11.79 11.36
C GLY A 40 14.17 11.26 12.16
N ASP A 41 13.74 11.99 13.19
CA ASP A 41 12.73 11.57 14.17
C ASP A 41 11.31 12.07 13.87
N ARG A 42 11.05 12.54 12.64
CA ARG A 42 9.74 13.12 12.30
C ARG A 42 8.64 12.07 12.37
N ALA A 43 7.70 12.30 13.28
CA ALA A 43 6.54 11.45 13.45
C ALA A 43 5.59 11.45 12.23
N CYS A 44 4.79 10.38 12.11
CA CYS A 44 3.65 10.32 11.23
C CYS A 44 2.35 10.53 12.04
N GLU A 45 1.54 11.49 11.62
CA GLU A 45 0.18 11.71 12.10
C GLU A 45 -0.77 10.78 11.32
N TRP A 46 -1.12 9.65 11.92
CA TRP A 46 -1.96 8.62 11.30
C TRP A 46 -3.43 9.05 11.25
N LEU A 47 -4.06 8.89 10.09
CA LEU A 47 -5.49 9.08 9.95
C LEU A 47 -6.25 7.94 10.62
N PRO A 48 -7.45 8.20 11.18
CA PRO A 48 -8.32 7.13 11.61
C PRO A 48 -8.75 6.28 10.41
N PHE A 49 -9.05 5.01 10.69
CA PHE A 49 -9.73 4.15 9.73
C PHE A 49 -11.08 4.75 9.33
N GLY A 50 -11.53 4.46 8.11
CA GLY A 50 -12.84 4.90 7.63
C GLY A 50 -13.98 4.17 8.35
N ALA A 51 -15.18 4.75 8.37
CA ALA A 51 -16.36 4.07 8.90
C ALA A 51 -16.90 3.04 7.89
N GLY A 52 -17.09 1.79 8.34
CA GLY A 52 -17.73 0.71 7.60
C GLY A 52 -19.02 0.23 8.26
N LYS A 53 -19.81 -0.57 7.53
CA LYS A 53 -21.13 -1.06 8.01
C LYS A 53 -21.06 -1.94 9.27
N ARG A 54 -19.90 -2.54 9.54
CA ARG A 54 -19.66 -3.46 10.67
C ARG A 54 -18.50 -3.02 11.56
N GLY A 55 -18.17 -1.73 11.54
CA GLY A 55 -17.01 -1.16 12.24
C GLY A 55 -16.03 -0.50 11.28
N ASP A 56 -14.83 -0.20 11.79
CA ASP A 56 -13.77 0.47 11.05
C ASP A 56 -13.35 -0.30 9.79
N ARG A 57 -13.03 0.42 8.72
CA ARG A 57 -12.54 -0.10 7.44
C ARG A 57 -11.30 0.66 6.97
N GLU A 58 -10.50 0.00 6.14
CA GLU A 58 -9.41 0.66 5.41
C GLU A 58 -9.91 1.88 4.61
N LEU A 59 -9.00 2.84 4.45
CA LEU A 59 -9.24 3.99 3.61
C LEU A 59 -9.20 3.58 2.14
N ARG A 60 -10.16 4.05 1.35
CA ARG A 60 -10.35 3.64 -0.06
C ARG A 60 -10.01 4.74 -1.04
N GLY A 61 -9.27 4.38 -2.08
CA GLY A 61 -8.82 5.25 -3.15
C GLY A 61 -8.10 6.48 -2.58
N MET A 62 -8.72 7.64 -2.77
CA MET A 62 -8.19 8.93 -2.33
C MET A 62 -9.18 9.66 -1.41
N GLU A 63 -9.98 8.93 -0.62
CA GLU A 63 -11.05 9.53 0.20
C GLU A 63 -10.56 10.52 1.27
N PHE A 64 -9.28 10.48 1.62
CA PHE A 64 -8.61 11.41 2.53
C PHE A 64 -8.24 12.77 1.89
N LEU A 65 -8.43 12.92 0.57
CA LEU A 65 -8.15 14.18 -0.14
C LEU A 65 -9.37 15.12 -0.15
N ASP A 66 -9.09 16.40 -0.42
CA ASP A 66 -10.13 17.40 -0.64
C ASP A 66 -11.03 17.05 -1.86
N PRO A 67 -12.23 17.64 -1.98
CA PRO A 67 -13.17 17.31 -3.05
C PRO A 67 -12.61 17.49 -4.48
N THR A 68 -11.74 18.48 -4.70
CA THR A 68 -11.16 18.75 -6.02
C THR A 68 -10.22 17.62 -6.42
N ALA A 69 -9.29 17.24 -5.55
CA ALA A 69 -8.38 16.14 -5.80
C ALA A 69 -9.12 14.78 -5.89
N ARG A 70 -10.20 14.56 -5.13
CA ARG A 70 -11.05 13.37 -5.29
C ARG A 70 -11.76 13.32 -6.65
N GLY A 71 -12.20 14.46 -7.17
CA GLY A 71 -12.73 14.58 -8.53
C GLY A 71 -11.70 14.13 -9.57
N ALA A 72 -10.47 14.65 -9.48
CA ALA A 72 -9.38 14.25 -10.35
C ALA A 72 -9.04 12.75 -10.25
N TRP A 73 -9.09 12.17 -9.05
CA TRP A 73 -8.90 10.72 -8.87
C TRP A 73 -9.97 9.92 -9.61
N ALA A 74 -11.22 10.37 -9.57
CA ALA A 74 -12.32 9.70 -10.25
C ALA A 74 -12.18 9.74 -11.79
N ASP A 75 -11.50 10.74 -12.34
CA ASP A 75 -11.14 10.81 -13.76
C ASP A 75 -9.92 9.97 -14.11
N PHE A 76 -8.95 9.88 -13.19
CA PHE A 76 -7.75 9.08 -13.36
C PHE A 76 -7.99 7.57 -13.21
N TRP A 77 -8.76 7.14 -12.22
CA TRP A 77 -8.99 5.74 -11.88
C TRP A 77 -10.43 5.29 -12.14
N SER A 78 -10.67 3.97 -12.20
CA SER A 78 -12.04 3.45 -12.37
C SER A 78 -12.96 3.90 -11.23
N ARG A 79 -14.15 4.37 -11.60
CA ARG A 79 -15.23 4.77 -10.67
C ARG A 79 -16.06 3.57 -10.20
N THR A 80 -15.90 2.42 -10.84
CA THR A 80 -16.65 1.19 -10.55
C THR A 80 -15.72 0.12 -10.02
N GLY A 81 -16.28 -0.88 -9.33
CA GLY A 81 -15.51 -1.89 -8.64
C GLY A 81 -14.89 -1.39 -7.34
N THR A 82 -13.80 -2.02 -6.92
CA THR A 82 -13.11 -1.71 -5.66
C THR A 82 -11.84 -0.92 -5.99
N PRO A 83 -11.71 0.35 -5.54
CA PRO A 83 -10.47 1.10 -5.71
C PRO A 83 -9.35 0.50 -4.85
N PRO A 84 -8.09 0.91 -5.06
CA PRO A 84 -7.00 0.69 -4.10
C PRO A 84 -7.45 0.96 -2.66
N ASN A 85 -7.24 0.03 -1.73
CA ASN A 85 -7.40 0.29 -0.30
C ASN A 85 -6.03 0.54 0.33
N TRP A 86 -5.97 1.18 1.49
CA TRP A 86 -4.73 1.43 2.21
C TRP A 86 -4.79 0.85 3.62
N ASP A 87 -3.77 0.08 3.99
CA ASP A 87 -3.66 -0.49 5.33
C ASP A 87 -3.46 0.62 6.38
N ALA A 88 -2.73 1.67 6.03
CA ALA A 88 -2.70 2.93 6.76
C ALA A 88 -2.43 4.13 5.84
N VAL A 89 -2.94 5.30 6.26
CA VAL A 89 -2.60 6.59 5.65
C VAL A 89 -2.24 7.54 6.78
N GLY A 90 -1.14 8.27 6.63
CA GLY A 90 -0.71 9.28 7.57
C GLY A 90 -0.15 10.52 6.88
N ARG A 91 0.21 11.51 7.68
CA ARG A 91 0.92 12.72 7.22
C ARG A 91 2.21 12.87 7.99
N ARG A 92 3.28 13.29 7.33
CA ARG A 92 4.52 13.65 8.01
C ARG A 92 4.30 14.91 8.85
N ALA A 93 4.55 14.82 10.15
CA ALA A 93 4.27 15.89 11.11
C ALA A 93 4.95 17.20 10.71
N GLY A 94 4.23 18.31 10.76
CA GLY A 94 4.75 19.65 10.43
C GLY A 94 5.01 19.92 8.94
N ILE A 95 4.74 18.98 8.03
CA ILE A 95 4.79 19.23 6.58
C ILE A 95 3.55 18.68 5.87
N ARG A 96 3.30 19.15 4.64
CA ARG A 96 2.16 18.71 3.83
C ARG A 96 2.50 17.53 2.91
N GLU A 97 3.07 16.45 3.47
CA GLU A 97 3.38 15.22 2.72
C GLU A 97 2.63 14.01 3.27
N TRP A 98 1.94 13.28 2.39
CA TRP A 98 1.24 12.05 2.70
C TRP A 98 2.19 10.85 2.80
N VAL A 99 1.86 9.91 3.68
CA VAL A 99 2.50 8.59 3.78
C VAL A 99 1.42 7.55 3.58
N LEU A 100 1.56 6.73 2.55
CA LEU A 100 0.62 5.67 2.21
C LEU A 100 1.29 4.33 2.47
N VAL A 101 0.66 3.47 3.26
CA VAL A 101 1.23 2.19 3.69
C VAL A 101 0.46 1.02 3.08
N GLU A 102 1.20 0.09 2.48
CA GLU A 102 0.76 -1.25 2.11
C GLU A 102 1.58 -2.26 2.94
N ALA A 103 0.94 -3.04 3.79
CA ALA A 103 1.57 -3.96 4.72
C ALA A 103 1.43 -5.42 4.28
N LYS A 104 2.50 -6.19 4.44
CA LYS A 104 2.57 -7.64 4.13
C LYS A 104 3.18 -8.40 5.30
N ALA A 105 2.65 -9.57 5.60
CA ALA A 105 3.18 -10.49 6.63
C ALA A 105 3.35 -11.91 6.09
N ARG A 106 2.91 -12.20 4.87
CA ARG A 106 3.01 -13.52 4.24
C ARG A 106 3.60 -13.42 2.84
N GLU A 107 4.48 -14.34 2.47
CA GLU A 107 5.10 -14.34 1.14
C GLU A 107 4.07 -14.41 0.00
N GLY A 108 2.98 -15.16 0.21
CA GLY A 108 1.89 -15.31 -0.75
C GLY A 108 1.09 -14.04 -0.99
N GLU A 109 1.09 -13.08 -0.04
CA GLU A 109 0.39 -11.80 -0.20
C GLU A 109 1.10 -10.88 -1.20
N LEU A 110 2.39 -11.13 -1.47
CA LEU A 110 3.15 -10.35 -2.45
C LEU A 110 2.68 -10.65 -3.88
N VAL A 111 2.33 -11.92 -4.17
CA VAL A 111 1.84 -12.35 -5.48
C VAL A 111 0.34 -12.10 -5.59
N SER A 112 -0.04 -10.84 -5.72
CA SER A 112 -1.45 -10.46 -5.87
C SER A 112 -2.03 -10.97 -7.20
N PRO A 113 -3.33 -11.32 -7.24
CA PRO A 113 -4.00 -11.70 -8.48
C PRO A 113 -4.01 -10.55 -9.50
N PRO A 114 -4.23 -10.86 -10.79
CA PRO A 114 -4.33 -9.86 -11.84
C PRO A 114 -5.53 -8.92 -11.64
N CYS A 115 -5.54 -7.82 -12.39
CA CYS A 115 -6.64 -6.88 -12.43
C CYS A 115 -7.97 -7.59 -12.78
N GLY A 116 -8.88 -7.67 -11.81
CA GLY A 116 -10.20 -8.26 -11.97
C GLY A 116 -11.25 -7.34 -12.61
N ALA A 117 -10.87 -6.13 -13.06
CA ALA A 117 -11.79 -5.22 -13.71
C ALA A 117 -12.24 -5.78 -15.08
N LYS A 118 -13.55 -5.76 -15.31
CA LYS A 118 -14.18 -6.15 -16.58
C LYS A 118 -14.03 -5.04 -17.62
N GLU A 119 -14.18 -5.39 -18.91
CA GLU A 119 -14.05 -4.44 -20.03
C GLU A 119 -15.04 -3.26 -19.91
N ASP A 120 -16.29 -3.54 -19.53
CA ASP A 120 -17.32 -2.54 -19.23
C ASP A 120 -17.15 -1.88 -17.85
N GLY A 121 -16.29 -2.43 -17.00
CA GLY A 121 -16.06 -2.06 -15.61
C GLY A 121 -14.87 -1.11 -15.38
N GLY A 122 -14.46 -0.35 -16.39
CA GLY A 122 -13.40 0.65 -16.27
C GLY A 122 -11.97 0.10 -16.40
N ARG A 123 -11.81 -1.13 -16.91
CA ARG A 123 -10.50 -1.75 -17.19
C ARG A 123 -9.59 -0.85 -18.05
N ALA A 124 -10.12 -0.28 -19.14
CA ALA A 124 -9.35 0.59 -20.02
C ALA A 124 -8.79 1.83 -19.30
N ARG A 125 -9.53 2.39 -18.34
CA ARG A 125 -9.06 3.52 -17.52
C ARG A 125 -7.95 3.10 -16.57
N ILE A 126 -8.09 1.94 -15.93
CA ILE A 126 -7.04 1.37 -15.07
C ILE A 126 -5.77 1.14 -15.90
N GLU A 127 -5.90 0.52 -17.07
CA GLU A 127 -4.76 0.28 -17.96
C GLU A 127 -4.07 1.59 -18.38
N GLN A 128 -4.83 2.63 -18.71
CA GLN A 128 -4.28 3.95 -19.02
C GLN A 128 -3.55 4.56 -17.82
N ALA A 129 -4.13 4.46 -16.61
CA ALA A 129 -3.52 4.94 -15.37
C ALA A 129 -2.20 4.23 -15.08
N LEU A 130 -2.19 2.89 -15.17
CA LEU A 130 -0.97 2.08 -14.98
C LEU A 130 0.08 2.41 -16.04
N ARG A 131 -0.31 2.56 -17.31
CA ARG A 131 0.63 2.94 -18.39
C ARG A 131 1.27 4.30 -18.14
N ALA A 132 0.50 5.29 -17.68
CA ALA A 132 1.02 6.61 -17.34
C ALA A 132 2.03 6.53 -16.19
N ALA A 133 1.70 5.79 -15.13
CA ALA A 133 2.59 5.58 -13.99
C ALA A 133 3.86 4.81 -14.38
N ARG A 134 3.72 3.72 -15.13
CA ARG A 134 4.82 2.89 -15.63
C ARG A 134 5.86 3.74 -16.38
N ARG A 135 5.39 4.61 -17.29
CA ARG A 135 6.25 5.54 -18.03
C ARG A 135 6.95 6.55 -17.12
N HIS A 136 6.23 7.09 -16.13
CA HIS A 136 6.81 8.00 -15.15
C HIS A 136 7.95 7.35 -14.37
N PHE A 137 7.80 6.07 -13.99
CA PHE A 137 8.84 5.31 -13.30
C PHE A 137 9.91 4.71 -14.23
N GLY A 138 9.96 5.10 -15.51
CA GLY A 138 10.99 4.66 -16.46
C GLY A 138 10.88 3.19 -16.87
N VAL A 139 9.73 2.55 -16.65
CA VAL A 139 9.52 1.14 -16.96
C VAL A 139 9.11 0.95 -18.43
N ALA A 140 9.65 -0.09 -19.05
CA ALA A 140 9.40 -0.43 -20.45
C ALA A 140 7.91 -0.70 -20.74
N ASP A 141 7.48 -0.33 -21.94
CA ASP A 141 6.06 -0.38 -22.33
C ASP A 141 5.49 -1.81 -22.50
N ASP A 142 6.36 -2.82 -22.55
CA ASP A 142 6.03 -4.24 -22.70
C ASP A 142 5.75 -4.96 -21.37
N ARG A 143 5.98 -4.30 -20.22
CA ARG A 143 5.76 -4.90 -18.90
C ARG A 143 4.29 -4.92 -18.51
N ASP A 144 3.76 -6.09 -18.21
CA ASP A 144 2.36 -6.27 -17.82
C ASP A 144 2.14 -5.91 -16.35
N TRP A 145 1.61 -4.70 -16.12
CA TRP A 145 1.19 -4.22 -14.79
C TRP A 145 -0.26 -4.60 -14.44
N MET A 146 -1.01 -5.20 -15.38
CA MET A 146 -2.37 -5.71 -15.16
C MET A 146 -2.37 -7.17 -14.72
N GLY A 147 -1.23 -7.87 -14.85
CA GLY A 147 -1.00 -9.25 -14.48
C GLY A 147 -0.62 -9.46 -13.01
N SER A 148 0.32 -10.37 -12.74
CA SER A 148 0.83 -10.62 -11.38
C SER A 148 1.41 -9.37 -10.73
N TYR A 149 1.34 -9.29 -9.40
CA TYR A 149 1.78 -8.13 -8.62
C TYR A 149 0.99 -6.83 -8.91
N TYR A 150 -0.23 -6.96 -9.44
CA TYR A 150 -1.16 -5.84 -9.67
C TYR A 150 -1.33 -4.90 -8.46
N GLN A 151 -1.26 -5.41 -7.22
CA GLN A 151 -1.28 -4.56 -6.03
C GLN A 151 -0.13 -3.56 -6.02
N ILE A 152 1.11 -4.00 -6.23
CA ILE A 152 2.27 -3.09 -6.31
C ILE A 152 2.08 -2.07 -7.44
N ALA A 153 1.67 -2.53 -8.63
CA ALA A 153 1.44 -1.66 -9.78
C ALA A 153 0.38 -0.57 -9.51
N ASN A 154 -0.73 -0.92 -8.85
CA ASN A 154 -1.77 0.06 -8.55
C ASN A 154 -1.35 1.04 -7.44
N ARG A 155 -0.50 0.63 -6.48
CA ARG A 155 0.06 1.52 -5.45
C ARG A 155 1.01 2.54 -6.07
N LEU A 156 1.82 2.12 -7.04
CA LEU A 156 2.66 3.02 -7.83
C LEU A 156 1.83 3.99 -8.65
N ALA A 157 0.72 3.56 -9.26
CA ALA A 157 -0.18 4.45 -9.98
C ALA A 157 -0.87 5.47 -9.05
N SER A 158 -1.19 5.07 -7.82
CA SER A 158 -1.68 5.99 -6.79
C SER A 158 -0.62 7.02 -6.37
N LEU A 159 0.64 6.61 -6.21
CA LEU A 159 1.75 7.53 -5.93
C LEU A 159 1.93 8.54 -7.08
N TYR A 160 2.00 8.05 -8.32
CA TYR A 160 2.06 8.88 -9.53
C TYR A 160 0.91 9.88 -9.59
N PHE A 161 -0.33 9.44 -9.31
CA PHE A 161 -1.47 10.35 -9.25
C PHE A 161 -1.27 11.46 -8.23
N LEU A 162 -0.87 11.13 -7.00
CA LEU A 162 -0.71 12.10 -5.94
C LEU A 162 0.35 13.14 -6.30
N THR A 163 1.54 12.70 -6.71
CA THR A 163 2.67 13.60 -6.95
C THR A 163 2.51 14.37 -8.26
N GLU A 164 2.09 13.70 -9.33
CA GLU A 164 2.13 14.28 -10.68
C GLU A 164 0.82 14.91 -11.12
N ILE A 165 -0.33 14.35 -10.72
CA ILE A 165 -1.64 14.83 -11.17
C ILE A 165 -2.25 15.77 -10.11
N ALA A 166 -2.37 15.31 -8.87
CA ALA A 166 -2.98 16.06 -7.79
C ALA A 166 -2.04 17.10 -7.17
N LYS A 167 -0.74 17.03 -7.46
CA LYS A 167 0.31 17.90 -6.87
C LYS A 167 0.29 17.91 -5.35
N GLN A 168 0.00 16.75 -4.76
CA GLN A 168 0.04 16.48 -3.33
C GLN A 168 1.31 15.67 -3.05
N PRO A 169 2.30 16.22 -2.32
CA PRO A 169 3.49 15.47 -1.95
C PRO A 169 3.10 14.19 -1.23
N ALA A 170 3.68 13.07 -1.64
CA ALA A 170 3.40 11.77 -1.07
C ALA A 170 4.63 10.86 -1.11
N ARG A 171 4.62 9.87 -0.22
CA ARG A 171 5.52 8.72 -0.21
C ARG A 171 4.70 7.44 -0.06
N LEU A 172 5.17 6.39 -0.75
CA LEU A 172 4.62 5.06 -0.67
C LEU A 172 5.56 4.20 0.18
N VAL A 173 5.03 3.56 1.20
CA VAL A 173 5.75 2.64 2.08
C VAL A 173 5.17 1.24 1.89
N PHE A 174 6.01 0.32 1.42
CA PHE A 174 5.74 -1.10 1.56
C PHE A 174 6.31 -1.57 2.90
N LEU A 175 5.42 -1.90 3.83
CA LEU A 175 5.78 -2.39 5.15
C LEU A 175 5.76 -3.92 5.16
N TYR A 176 6.85 -4.55 5.55
CA TYR A 176 6.99 -5.99 5.62
C TYR A 176 7.18 -6.41 7.08
N PHE A 177 6.22 -7.14 7.61
CA PHE A 177 6.37 -7.79 8.91
C PHE A 177 7.26 -9.02 8.78
N VAL A 178 8.10 -9.26 9.80
CA VAL A 178 8.97 -10.42 9.88
C VAL A 178 8.64 -11.28 11.10
N GLY A 179 8.75 -12.60 10.94
CA GLY A 179 8.63 -13.55 12.04
C GLY A 179 7.19 -13.86 12.48
N ASP A 180 6.18 -13.57 11.66
CA ASP A 180 4.80 -13.97 11.93
C ASP A 180 4.62 -15.50 11.82
N THR A 181 3.63 -16.05 12.51
CA THR A 181 3.32 -17.48 12.45
C THR A 181 1.85 -17.68 12.14
N PHE A 182 1.55 -18.56 11.19
CA PHE A 182 0.19 -18.82 10.75
C PHE A 182 -0.23 -20.27 11.10
N PRO A 183 -1.45 -20.49 11.62
CA PRO A 183 -1.95 -21.83 11.93
C PRO A 183 -2.02 -22.77 10.72
N ASP A 184 -2.19 -22.22 9.52
CA ASP A 184 -2.23 -22.96 8.25
C ASP A 184 -0.84 -23.35 7.71
N GLY A 185 0.23 -23.02 8.43
CA GLY A 185 1.61 -23.30 8.03
C GLY A 185 2.17 -22.37 6.96
N SER A 186 1.46 -21.28 6.63
CA SER A 186 1.96 -20.30 5.66
C SER A 186 3.21 -19.60 6.16
N ARG A 187 4.09 -19.27 5.21
CA ARG A 187 5.41 -18.71 5.52
C ARG A 187 5.39 -17.19 5.61
N CYS A 188 5.78 -16.68 6.76
CA CYS A 188 6.31 -15.32 6.93
C CYS A 188 7.84 -15.38 6.82
N PRO A 189 8.48 -14.51 6.02
CA PRO A 189 9.92 -14.33 6.06
C PRO A 189 10.40 -13.92 7.47
N ALA A 190 11.53 -14.48 7.92
CA ALA A 190 12.03 -14.27 9.29
C ALA A 190 12.87 -13.00 9.44
N SER A 191 13.29 -12.40 8.33
CA SER A 191 14.20 -11.25 8.31
C SER A 191 14.03 -10.41 7.05
N ARG A 192 14.63 -9.20 7.04
CA ARG A 192 14.78 -8.37 5.85
C ARG A 192 15.44 -9.14 4.69
N ALA A 193 16.52 -9.87 4.98
CA ALA A 193 17.25 -10.66 4.00
C ALA A 193 16.40 -11.77 3.36
N ASP A 194 15.37 -12.26 4.06
CA ASP A 194 14.43 -13.23 3.49
C ASP A 194 13.36 -12.58 2.61
N TRP A 195 12.99 -11.32 2.89
CA TRP A 195 12.05 -10.55 2.07
C TRP A 195 12.67 -10.00 0.80
N GLU A 196 13.92 -9.54 0.85
CA GLU A 196 14.60 -8.85 -0.25
C GLU A 196 14.57 -9.64 -1.58
N PRO A 197 14.84 -10.96 -1.63
CA PRO A 197 14.72 -11.74 -2.86
C PRO A 197 13.30 -11.79 -3.42
N LEU A 198 12.27 -11.81 -2.55
CA LEU A 198 10.87 -11.82 -2.96
C LEU A 198 10.47 -10.46 -3.58
N VAL A 199 10.89 -9.37 -2.93
CA VAL A 199 10.69 -8.00 -3.42
C VAL A 199 11.44 -7.79 -4.74
N ALA A 200 12.70 -8.21 -4.83
CA ALA A 200 13.50 -8.13 -6.05
C ALA A 200 12.86 -8.91 -7.21
N LYS A 201 12.28 -10.08 -6.93
CA LYS A 201 11.52 -10.86 -7.93
C LYS A 201 10.28 -10.11 -8.41
N ALA A 202 9.50 -9.52 -7.50
CA ALA A 202 8.33 -8.72 -7.86
C ALA A 202 8.71 -7.50 -8.71
N ASN A 203 9.76 -6.77 -8.28
CA ASN A 203 10.30 -5.62 -9.00
C ASN A 203 10.80 -6.00 -10.39
N GLY A 204 11.51 -7.13 -10.52
CA GLY A 204 11.99 -7.64 -11.80
C GLY A 204 10.88 -8.03 -12.76
N VAL A 205 9.78 -8.63 -12.26
CA VAL A 205 8.59 -8.93 -13.08
C VAL A 205 7.93 -7.63 -13.57
N LEU A 206 7.77 -6.65 -12.68
CA LEU A 206 7.19 -5.34 -13.02
C LEU A 206 8.13 -4.44 -13.82
N GLY A 207 9.42 -4.79 -13.92
CA GLY A 207 10.44 -4.01 -14.61
C GLY A 207 10.83 -2.71 -13.88
N LEU A 208 10.64 -2.67 -12.56
CA LEU A 208 10.95 -1.49 -11.74
C LEU A 208 12.47 -1.29 -11.64
N PRO A 209 12.95 -0.03 -11.66
CA PRO A 209 14.34 0.27 -11.32
C PRO A 209 14.61 -0.08 -9.84
N THR A 210 15.90 -0.21 -9.50
CA THR A 210 16.33 -0.53 -8.13
C THR A 210 15.97 0.58 -7.15
N ASP A 211 16.11 1.83 -7.58
CA ASP A 211 15.84 3.00 -6.76
C ASP A 211 14.65 3.76 -7.36
N LEU A 212 13.57 3.82 -6.59
CA LEU A 212 12.38 4.59 -6.91
C LEU A 212 12.26 5.73 -5.90
N ASP A 213 12.38 6.97 -6.38
CA ASP A 213 12.14 8.12 -5.51
C ASP A 213 10.75 8.02 -4.88
N ARG A 214 10.65 8.36 -3.59
CA ARG A 214 9.42 8.32 -2.78
C ARG A 214 8.79 6.94 -2.54
N VAL A 215 9.43 5.85 -2.95
CA VAL A 215 9.02 4.48 -2.60
C VAL A 215 10.00 3.90 -1.59
N HIS A 216 9.48 3.38 -0.47
CA HIS A 216 10.28 2.94 0.68
C HIS A 216 9.89 1.52 1.09
N HIS A 217 10.87 0.71 1.47
CA HIS A 217 10.65 -0.66 1.94
C HIS A 217 11.05 -0.74 3.42
N VAL A 218 10.05 -0.81 4.30
CA VAL A 218 10.26 -0.83 5.76
C VAL A 218 10.05 -2.24 6.28
N PHE A 219 10.91 -2.69 7.20
CA PHE A 219 10.85 -4.03 7.78
C PHE A 219 10.69 -3.91 9.29
N LEU A 220 9.67 -4.56 9.85
CA LEU A 220 9.41 -4.56 11.29
C LEU A 220 9.14 -5.97 11.79
N PRO A 221 9.58 -6.34 13.01
CA PRO A 221 9.11 -7.56 13.64
C PRO A 221 7.60 -7.50 13.91
N VAL A 222 6.98 -8.66 14.09
CA VAL A 222 5.63 -8.73 14.67
C VAL A 222 5.62 -8.31 16.15
N LEU A 223 4.45 -7.88 16.67
CA LEU A 223 4.25 -7.47 18.07
C LEU A 223 3.56 -8.53 18.92
#